data_AF-H3DMT8-F1
#
_entry.id   AF-H3DMT8-F1
#
_cell.length_a   1.000
_cell.length_b   1.000
_cell.length_c   1.000
_cell.angle_alpha   90.00
_cell.angle_beta   90.00
_cell.angle_gamma   90.00
#
_symmetry.space_group_name_H-M   'P 1'
#
loop_
_entity.id
_entity.type
_entity.pdbx_description
1 polymer ?
#
loop_
_entity_poly.entity_id
_entity_poly.type
_entity_poly.pdbx_seq_one_letter_code
_entity_poly.pdbx_strand_id
1 'polypeptide(L)'
;HAVLFQPTVSSVDLSRSIDDDSLVDGPLISPDALHSVIRREFQPVPTPCHASLLSFIHVAFVVLSLCVGVLCELKFGQEEVCTSILGAVKGDSAILYGKVFLWVLVVLFTAYAQRHHGRARSRGYLRFYRQMQGLRYLPINVHSTGNVLLLLVTAAPLSPIVHTYMLLIILGLELLVALPSLIYYTIKVIQFNRERAPPDVSQEEHPHIPSETGFREGSNLEEVVEKQADLIEYLKQHNTLLSRRLLNLTA
;
A
#
# COMPACT_ATOMS: atom_id res chain seq x y z
N HIS A 1 -65.10 63.42 -18.69
CA HIS A 1 -65.95 62.42 -18.00
C HIS A 1 -66.09 61.23 -18.94
N ALA A 2 -65.39 60.09 -18.78
CA ALA A 2 -65.22 59.25 -17.58
C ALA A 2 -66.60 58.76 -17.08
N VAL A 3 -66.89 57.47 -16.86
CA VAL A 3 -66.12 56.19 -16.88
C VAL A 3 -67.01 55.14 -17.63
N LEU A 4 -66.69 53.88 -17.95
CA LEU A 4 -65.69 52.88 -17.54
C LEU A 4 -65.52 51.80 -18.65
N PHE A 5 -64.37 51.11 -18.73
CA PHE A 5 -64.21 49.83 -19.44
C PHE A 5 -63.24 48.92 -18.65
N GLN A 6 -63.71 47.77 -18.18
CA GLN A 6 -62.88 46.70 -17.61
C GLN A 6 -62.84 45.53 -18.60
N PRO A 7 -61.66 45.10 -19.07
CA PRO A 7 -61.48 43.76 -19.59
C PRO A 7 -61.11 42.84 -18.42
N THR A 8 -62.05 41.99 -17.98
CA THR A 8 -61.73 40.85 -17.11
C THR A 8 -60.94 39.82 -17.90
N VAL A 9 -59.61 39.90 -17.85
CA VAL A 9 -58.74 38.85 -18.40
C VAL A 9 -58.84 37.63 -17.49
N SER A 10 -59.45 36.56 -18.00
CA SER A 10 -59.64 35.31 -17.28
C SER A 10 -58.30 34.57 -17.08
N SER A 11 -57.85 34.52 -15.83
CA SER A 11 -56.60 33.87 -15.39
C SER A 11 -56.66 32.33 -15.38
N VAL A 12 -57.10 31.72 -16.49
CA VAL A 12 -57.41 30.26 -16.55
C VAL A 12 -56.65 29.50 -17.66
N ASP A 13 -56.17 30.17 -18.71
CA ASP A 13 -55.54 29.51 -19.88
C ASP A 13 -54.00 29.65 -19.95
N LEU A 14 -53.30 29.77 -18.81
CA LEU A 14 -51.82 29.71 -18.73
C LEU A 14 -51.32 28.64 -17.74
N SER A 15 -52.03 27.52 -17.64
CA SER A 15 -51.68 26.41 -16.73
C SER A 15 -51.85 25.03 -17.39
N ARG A 16 -51.64 24.93 -18.71
CA ARG A 16 -51.80 23.69 -19.50
C ARG A 16 -50.78 23.57 -20.65
N SER A 17 -49.48 23.48 -20.32
CA SER A 17 -48.48 22.93 -21.26
C SER A 17 -47.16 22.46 -20.61
N ILE A 18 -47.14 22.12 -19.32
CA ILE A 18 -45.99 21.47 -18.66
C ILE A 18 -46.52 20.31 -17.82
N ASP A 19 -47.05 19.32 -18.52
CA ASP A 19 -47.21 17.94 -18.08
C ASP A 19 -46.95 17.08 -19.34
N ASP A 20 -46.45 15.86 -19.14
CA ASP A 20 -46.01 14.91 -20.19
C ASP A 20 -44.73 15.26 -20.97
N ASP A 21 -43.58 15.18 -20.30
CA ASP A 21 -42.39 14.56 -20.92
C ASP A 21 -41.59 13.72 -19.88
N SER A 22 -42.31 12.80 -19.22
CA SER A 22 -41.75 11.79 -18.31
C SER A 22 -41.05 10.66 -19.09
N LEU A 23 -39.98 10.99 -19.82
CA LEU A 23 -39.36 10.10 -20.81
C LEU A 23 -37.94 9.63 -20.42
N VAL A 24 -37.79 9.18 -19.16
CA VAL A 24 -36.62 8.37 -18.73
C VAL A 24 -37.05 7.17 -17.88
N ASP A 25 -38.03 6.38 -18.36
CA ASP A 25 -38.16 4.96 -17.97
C ASP A 25 -37.08 4.11 -18.67
N GLY A 26 -35.82 4.50 -18.49
CA GLY A 26 -34.71 3.56 -18.62
C GLY A 26 -34.84 2.54 -17.48
N PRO A 27 -34.51 1.25 -17.70
CA PRO A 27 -34.66 0.25 -16.65
C PRO A 27 -33.84 0.66 -15.43
N LEU A 28 -34.54 1.09 -14.37
CA LEU A 28 -33.94 1.47 -13.10
C LEU A 28 -33.10 0.28 -12.63
N ILE A 29 -31.77 0.41 -12.73
CA ILE A 29 -30.83 -0.57 -12.19
C ILE A 29 -31.17 -0.64 -10.71
N SER A 30 -31.78 -1.76 -10.30
CA SER A 30 -32.29 -1.93 -8.93
C SER A 30 -31.20 -1.48 -7.95
N PRO A 31 -31.52 -0.71 -6.91
CA PRO A 31 -30.54 -0.31 -5.92
C PRO A 31 -29.82 -1.54 -5.35
N ASP A 32 -30.45 -2.72 -5.26
CA ASP A 32 -29.81 -3.97 -4.86
C ASP A 32 -28.82 -4.52 -5.91
N ALA A 33 -29.10 -4.35 -7.20
CA ALA A 33 -28.19 -4.71 -8.29
C ALA A 33 -26.97 -3.76 -8.33
N LEU A 34 -27.19 -2.46 -8.10
CA LEU A 34 -26.10 -1.48 -8.03
C LEU A 34 -25.28 -1.64 -6.73
N HIS A 35 -25.94 -1.83 -5.58
CA HIS A 35 -25.27 -2.07 -4.30
C HIS A 35 -24.54 -3.41 -4.28
N SER A 36 -25.00 -4.47 -4.94
CA SER A 36 -24.23 -5.72 -5.04
C SER A 36 -23.00 -5.60 -5.96
N VAL A 37 -23.06 -4.77 -7.01
CA VAL A 37 -21.88 -4.42 -7.83
C VAL A 37 -20.89 -3.53 -7.07
N ILE A 38 -21.36 -2.58 -6.27
CA ILE A 38 -20.53 -1.68 -5.45
C ILE A 38 -19.94 -2.40 -4.23
N ARG A 39 -20.71 -3.28 -3.57
CA ARG A 39 -20.31 -4.10 -2.43
C ARG A 39 -19.46 -5.28 -2.90
N ARG A 40 -18.29 -4.96 -3.47
CA ARG A 40 -17.23 -5.93 -3.73
C ARG A 40 -16.95 -6.72 -2.46
N GLU A 41 -17.27 -8.01 -2.52
CA GLU A 41 -17.13 -8.94 -1.40
C GLU A 41 -15.71 -8.90 -0.83
N PHE A 42 -15.59 -8.80 0.50
CA PHE A 42 -14.30 -8.64 1.16
C PHE A 42 -13.41 -9.85 0.90
N GLN A 43 -12.33 -9.64 0.14
CA GLN A 43 -11.34 -10.67 -0.14
C GLN A 43 -10.08 -10.44 0.72
N PRO A 44 -9.78 -11.34 1.68
CA PRO A 44 -8.63 -11.20 2.56
C PRO A 44 -7.30 -11.28 1.79
N VAL A 45 -6.25 -10.72 2.38
CA VAL A 45 -4.88 -10.81 1.85
C VAL A 45 -4.27 -12.13 2.32
N PRO A 46 -4.00 -13.11 1.42
CA PRO A 46 -3.56 -14.47 1.78
C PRO A 46 -2.04 -14.55 1.97
N THR A 47 -1.45 -13.61 2.71
CA THR A 47 -0.02 -13.58 3.05
C THR A 47 0.36 -14.04 4.47
N PRO A 48 -0.51 -14.04 5.51
CA PRO A 48 -0.09 -14.40 6.87
C PRO A 48 0.54 -15.79 7.00
N CYS A 49 -0.06 -16.83 6.43
CA CYS A 49 0.47 -18.20 6.52
C CYS A 49 1.88 -18.31 5.89
N HIS A 50 2.09 -17.70 4.72
CA HIS A 50 3.41 -17.65 4.08
C HIS A 50 4.42 -16.83 4.89
N ALA A 51 4.00 -15.76 5.56
CA ALA A 51 4.87 -14.95 6.42
C ALA A 51 5.30 -15.73 7.67
N SER A 52 4.38 -16.45 8.31
CA SER A 52 4.68 -17.35 9.44
C SER A 52 5.61 -18.50 9.03
N LEU A 53 5.36 -19.13 7.87
CA LEU A 53 6.22 -20.18 7.32
C LEU A 53 7.64 -19.65 7.03
N LEU A 54 7.77 -18.48 6.40
CA LEU A 54 9.07 -17.85 6.14
C LEU A 54 9.81 -17.51 7.44
N SER A 55 9.10 -17.06 8.48
CA SER A 55 9.67 -16.77 9.80
C SER A 55 10.20 -18.04 10.47
N PHE A 56 9.46 -19.15 10.39
CA PHE A 56 9.91 -20.46 10.88
C PHE A 56 11.14 -20.97 10.12
N ILE A 57 11.14 -20.89 8.78
CA ILE A 57 12.29 -21.28 7.94
C ILE A 57 13.53 -20.44 8.29
N HIS A 58 13.37 -19.14 8.53
CA HIS A 58 14.48 -18.26 8.93
C HIS A 58 15.07 -18.66 10.29
N VAL A 59 14.22 -18.92 11.31
CA VAL A 59 14.68 -19.44 12.62
C VAL A 59 15.42 -20.76 12.45
N ALA A 60 14.84 -21.72 11.73
CA ALA A 60 15.45 -23.03 11.51
C ALA A 60 16.80 -22.90 10.80
N PHE A 61 16.91 -22.05 9.77
CA PHE A 61 18.16 -21.80 9.06
C PHE A 61 19.26 -21.22 9.97
N VAL A 62 18.94 -20.26 10.84
CA VAL A 62 19.95 -19.66 11.74
C VAL A 62 20.37 -20.64 12.84
N VAL A 63 19.44 -21.43 13.39
CA VAL A 63 19.77 -22.49 14.35
C VAL A 63 20.67 -23.55 13.71
N LEU A 64 20.34 -24.02 12.50
CA LEU A 64 21.18 -24.97 11.75
C LEU A 64 22.55 -24.38 11.41
N SER A 65 22.61 -23.11 11.01
CA SER A 65 23.88 -22.41 10.75
C SER A 65 24.75 -22.29 11.99
N LEU A 66 24.15 -22.03 13.17
CA LEU A 66 24.83 -22.03 14.45
C LEU A 66 25.38 -23.42 14.80
N CYS A 67 24.59 -24.48 14.61
CA CYS A 67 25.04 -25.86 14.80
C CYS A 67 26.22 -26.19 13.87
N VAL A 68 26.15 -25.85 12.58
CA VAL A 68 27.26 -26.06 11.63
C VAL A 68 28.50 -25.26 12.04
N GLY A 69 28.38 -23.96 12.31
CA GLY A 69 29.53 -23.12 12.69
C GLY A 69 30.23 -23.58 13.97
N VAL A 70 29.47 -23.99 15.00
CA VAL A 70 30.03 -24.46 16.27
C VAL A 70 30.63 -25.86 16.18
N LEU A 71 29.95 -26.80 15.53
CA LEU A 71 30.37 -28.21 15.50
C LEU A 71 31.41 -28.50 14.40
N CYS A 72 31.28 -27.90 13.22
CA CYS A 72 32.14 -28.15 12.06
C CYS A 72 33.39 -27.24 12.04
N GLU A 73 33.20 -25.92 12.12
CA GLU A 73 34.26 -24.95 11.81
C GLU A 73 35.04 -24.53 13.07
N LEU A 74 34.35 -24.30 14.19
CA LEU A 74 34.98 -24.08 15.50
C LEU A 74 35.51 -25.36 16.17
N LYS A 75 35.32 -26.52 15.52
CA LYS A 75 35.87 -27.84 15.90
C LYS A 75 35.68 -28.21 17.38
N PHE A 76 34.48 -28.00 17.93
CA PHE A 76 34.09 -28.51 19.26
C PHE A 76 33.87 -30.04 19.28
N GLY A 77 34.82 -30.82 18.74
CA GLY A 77 34.99 -32.24 19.00
C GLY A 77 34.23 -33.24 18.10
N GLN A 78 33.63 -32.83 16.97
CA GLN A 78 32.84 -33.74 16.10
C GLN A 78 33.10 -33.61 14.58
N GLU A 79 34.36 -33.68 14.15
CA GLU A 79 34.72 -33.69 12.71
C GLU A 79 34.08 -34.87 11.93
N GLU A 80 33.97 -36.05 12.55
CA GLU A 80 33.34 -37.24 11.93
C GLU A 80 31.84 -37.03 11.67
N VAL A 81 31.12 -36.40 12.60
CA VAL A 81 29.69 -36.10 12.42
C VAL A 81 29.52 -35.06 11.32
N CYS A 82 30.37 -34.02 11.28
CA CYS A 82 30.27 -33.00 10.23
C CYS A 82 30.54 -33.58 8.84
N THR A 83 31.57 -34.40 8.67
CA THR A 83 31.86 -35.07 7.39
C THR A 83 30.76 -36.04 6.98
N SER A 84 30.05 -36.68 7.93
CA SER A 84 28.89 -37.52 7.60
C SER A 84 27.66 -36.75 7.09
N ILE A 85 27.46 -35.50 7.52
CA ILE A 85 26.27 -34.69 7.16
C ILE A 85 26.54 -33.79 5.95
N LEU A 86 27.68 -33.11 5.89
CA LEU A 86 28.03 -32.18 4.82
C LEU A 86 28.83 -32.86 3.68
N GLY A 87 29.33 -34.08 3.89
CA GLY A 87 30.13 -34.81 2.91
C GLY A 87 31.41 -34.05 2.57
N ALA A 88 31.55 -33.68 1.30
CA ALA A 88 32.71 -32.94 0.77
C ALA A 88 32.57 -31.40 0.86
N VAL A 89 31.45 -30.87 1.35
CA VAL A 89 31.18 -29.42 1.41
C VAL A 89 31.67 -28.84 2.74
N LYS A 90 32.37 -27.70 2.70
CA LYS A 90 32.79 -26.96 3.92
C LYS A 90 31.57 -26.33 4.62
N GLY A 91 31.61 -26.23 5.94
CA GLY A 91 30.54 -25.66 6.76
C GLY A 91 30.21 -24.21 6.38
N ASP A 92 31.22 -23.35 6.27
CA ASP A 92 31.04 -21.96 5.83
C ASP A 92 30.38 -21.88 4.44
N SER A 93 30.72 -22.78 3.52
CA SER A 93 30.11 -22.83 2.17
C SER A 93 28.65 -23.28 2.21
N ALA A 94 28.31 -24.26 3.05
CA ALA A 94 26.93 -24.70 3.25
C ALA A 94 26.05 -23.57 3.84
N ILE A 95 26.59 -22.81 4.80
CA ILE A 95 25.93 -21.63 5.37
C ILE A 95 25.65 -20.58 4.29
N LEU A 96 26.64 -20.27 3.43
CA LEU A 96 26.47 -19.32 2.32
C LEU A 96 25.42 -19.79 1.28
N TYR A 97 25.40 -21.07 0.92
CA TYR A 97 24.36 -21.60 0.00
C TYR A 97 22.96 -21.51 0.63
N GLY A 98 22.82 -21.87 1.91
CA GLY A 98 21.56 -21.74 2.64
C GLY A 98 21.09 -20.27 2.74
N LYS A 99 22.03 -19.33 2.90
CA LYS A 99 21.74 -17.88 2.90
C LYS A 99 21.18 -17.40 1.55
N VAL A 100 21.77 -17.84 0.44
CA VAL A 100 21.28 -17.50 -0.91
C VAL A 100 19.87 -18.07 -1.11
N PHE A 101 19.63 -19.32 -0.72
CA PHE A 101 18.30 -19.94 -0.78
C PHE A 101 17.26 -19.17 0.05
N LEU A 102 17.58 -18.81 1.30
CA LEU A 102 16.71 -18.01 2.16
C LEU A 102 16.42 -16.63 1.55
N TRP A 103 17.43 -15.95 1.00
CA TRP A 103 17.23 -14.67 0.30
C TRP A 103 16.29 -14.81 -0.89
N VAL A 104 16.39 -15.86 -1.70
CA VAL A 104 15.44 -16.14 -2.79
C VAL A 104 14.01 -16.31 -2.26
N LEU A 105 13.81 -17.05 -1.16
CA LEU A 105 12.49 -17.18 -0.53
C LEU A 105 11.92 -15.83 -0.07
N VAL A 106 12.76 -14.96 0.49
CA VAL A 106 12.38 -13.59 0.89
C VAL A 106 11.98 -12.76 -0.33
N VAL A 107 12.76 -12.80 -1.42
CA VAL A 107 12.42 -12.08 -2.67
C VAL A 107 11.07 -12.57 -3.23
N LEU A 108 10.85 -13.89 -3.28
CA LEU A 108 9.59 -14.49 -3.74
C LEU A 108 8.42 -14.05 -2.86
N PHE A 109 8.58 -14.07 -1.53
CA PHE A 109 7.55 -13.60 -0.59
C PHE A 109 7.26 -12.10 -0.77
N THR A 110 8.29 -11.24 -0.87
CA THR A 110 8.12 -9.80 -1.10
C THR A 110 7.39 -9.53 -2.42
N ALA A 111 7.73 -10.24 -3.50
CA ALA A 111 7.04 -10.13 -4.79
C ALA A 111 5.58 -10.62 -4.73
N TYR A 112 5.32 -11.75 -4.05
CA TYR A 112 3.97 -12.27 -3.81
C TYR A 112 3.12 -11.28 -3.01
N ALA A 113 3.64 -10.81 -1.87
CA ALA A 113 3.00 -9.80 -1.05
C ALA A 113 2.74 -8.50 -1.84
N GLN A 114 3.69 -8.05 -2.66
CA GLN A 114 3.52 -6.86 -3.51
C GLN A 114 2.35 -7.00 -4.49
N ARG A 115 2.18 -8.17 -5.12
CA ARG A 115 1.04 -8.44 -6.02
C ARG A 115 -0.29 -8.41 -5.27
N HIS A 116 -0.37 -9.03 -4.09
CA HIS A 116 -1.61 -9.05 -3.30
C HIS A 116 -1.96 -7.68 -2.70
N HIS A 117 -0.98 -6.92 -2.20
CA HIS A 117 -1.17 -5.54 -1.74
C HIS A 117 -1.53 -4.59 -2.90
N GLY A 118 -0.98 -4.81 -4.10
CA GLY A 118 -1.40 -4.10 -5.32
C GLY A 118 -2.85 -4.37 -5.69
N ARG A 119 -3.30 -5.64 -5.58
CA ARG A 119 -4.72 -6.01 -5.75
C ARG A 119 -5.62 -5.38 -4.69
N ALA A 120 -5.19 -5.32 -3.43
CA ALA A 120 -5.92 -4.60 -2.38
C ALA A 120 -6.06 -3.10 -2.70
N ARG A 121 -4.97 -2.45 -3.16
CA ARG A 121 -5.03 -1.05 -3.62
C ARG A 121 -6.05 -0.84 -4.75
N SER A 122 -6.12 -1.74 -5.74
CA SER A 122 -7.13 -1.65 -6.83
C SER A 122 -8.58 -1.88 -6.40
N ARG A 123 -8.81 -2.26 -5.13
CA ARG A 123 -10.12 -2.45 -4.51
C ARG A 123 -10.53 -1.29 -3.59
N GLY A 124 -9.71 -0.24 -3.50
CA GLY A 124 -9.98 0.92 -2.67
C GLY A 124 -9.34 0.89 -1.27
N TYR A 125 -8.38 -0.01 -1.01
CA TYR A 125 -7.66 -0.07 0.27
C TYR A 125 -6.33 0.71 0.22
N LEU A 126 -6.39 2.02 -0.02
CA LEU A 126 -5.22 2.87 -0.20
C LEU A 126 -4.55 3.23 1.13
N ARG A 127 -5.33 3.47 2.20
CA ARG A 127 -4.84 3.76 3.55
C ARG A 127 -4.01 2.58 4.08
N PHE A 128 -4.55 1.37 4.00
CA PHE A 128 -3.84 0.13 4.34
C PHE A 128 -2.59 -0.08 3.47
N TYR A 129 -2.68 0.11 2.15
CA TYR A 129 -1.52 0.01 1.25
C TYR A 129 -0.37 0.95 1.65
N ARG A 130 -0.68 2.21 1.99
CA ARG A 130 0.32 3.21 2.44
C ARG A 130 0.96 2.79 3.76
N GLN A 131 0.17 2.35 4.75
CA GLN A 131 0.68 1.88 6.04
C GLN A 131 1.64 0.68 5.90
N MET A 132 1.34 -0.25 4.97
CA MET A 132 2.15 -1.45 4.75
C MET A 132 3.37 -1.23 3.83
N GLN A 133 3.52 -0.04 3.22
CA GLN A 133 4.53 0.20 2.19
C GLN A 133 5.97 0.07 2.71
N GLY A 134 6.33 0.74 3.81
CA GLY A 134 7.67 0.63 4.39
C GLY A 134 7.96 -0.78 4.92
N LEU A 135 6.96 -1.38 5.57
CA LEU A 135 7.07 -2.68 6.22
C LEU A 135 7.30 -3.84 5.24
N ARG A 136 6.79 -3.74 4.00
CA ARG A 136 7.00 -4.76 2.95
C ARG A 136 8.45 -4.83 2.46
N TYR A 137 9.18 -3.71 2.48
CA TYR A 137 10.55 -3.64 1.97
C TYR A 137 11.61 -3.88 3.05
N LEU A 138 11.27 -3.78 4.35
CA LEU A 138 12.22 -4.04 5.42
C LEU A 138 12.87 -5.44 5.34
N PRO A 139 12.16 -6.56 5.16
CA PRO A 139 12.80 -7.88 5.09
C PRO A 139 13.81 -7.99 3.95
N ILE A 140 13.42 -7.63 2.72
CA ILE A 140 14.33 -7.73 1.55
C ILE A 140 15.54 -6.80 1.69
N ASN A 141 15.38 -5.60 2.26
CA ASN A 141 16.50 -4.69 2.51
C ASN A 141 17.44 -5.26 3.58
N VAL A 142 16.91 -5.75 4.71
CA VAL A 142 17.69 -6.37 5.80
C VAL A 142 18.49 -7.57 5.29
N HIS A 143 17.84 -8.51 4.59
CA HIS A 143 18.51 -9.69 4.04
C HIS A 143 19.54 -9.34 2.95
N SER A 144 19.34 -8.25 2.18
CA SER A 144 20.28 -7.80 1.15
C SER A 144 21.49 -7.08 1.76
N THR A 145 21.28 -6.25 2.80
CA THR A 145 22.38 -5.67 3.58
C THR A 145 23.22 -6.76 4.24
N GLY A 146 22.58 -7.80 4.81
CA GLY A 146 23.29 -8.95 5.34
C GLY A 146 24.12 -9.67 4.27
N ASN A 147 23.60 -9.85 3.04
CA ASN A 147 24.39 -10.40 1.94
C ASN A 147 25.63 -9.54 1.62
N VAL A 148 25.52 -8.21 1.61
CA VAL A 148 26.67 -7.31 1.39
C VAL A 148 27.71 -7.45 2.51
N LEU A 149 27.28 -7.55 3.76
CA LEU A 149 28.18 -7.76 4.91
C LEU A 149 28.88 -9.13 4.85
N LEU A 150 28.16 -10.20 4.48
CA LEU A 150 28.74 -11.53 4.30
C LEU A 150 29.76 -11.55 3.15
N LEU A 151 29.45 -10.91 2.01
CA LEU A 151 30.39 -10.76 0.90
C LEU A 151 31.67 -10.03 1.34
N LEU A 152 31.55 -8.95 2.11
CA LEU A 152 32.68 -8.23 2.68
C LEU A 152 33.54 -9.12 3.60
N VAL A 153 32.90 -9.91 4.47
CA VAL A 153 33.57 -10.87 5.37
C VAL A 153 34.25 -12.02 4.60
N THR A 154 33.70 -12.46 3.46
CA THR A 154 34.33 -13.46 2.58
C THR A 154 35.46 -12.90 1.71
N ALA A 155 35.46 -11.60 1.40
CA ALA A 155 36.54 -10.94 0.66
C ALA A 155 37.71 -10.52 1.56
N ALA A 156 37.49 -10.37 2.86
CA ALA A 156 38.51 -9.98 3.82
C ALA A 156 39.44 -11.16 4.19
N PRO A 157 40.78 -10.95 4.27
CA PRO A 157 41.73 -11.98 4.70
C PRO A 157 41.70 -12.16 6.22
N LEU A 158 40.64 -12.81 6.72
CA LEU A 158 40.42 -13.10 8.14
C LEU A 158 40.92 -14.51 8.49
N SER A 159 41.22 -14.75 9.77
CA SER A 159 41.44 -16.11 10.26
C SER A 159 40.11 -16.89 10.26
N PRO A 160 40.12 -18.23 10.05
CA PRO A 160 38.88 -19.00 9.89
C PRO A 160 37.95 -18.88 11.10
N ILE A 161 38.50 -18.90 12.32
CA ILE A 161 37.74 -18.72 13.57
C ILE A 161 37.00 -17.37 13.58
N VAL A 162 37.68 -16.28 13.23
CA VAL A 162 37.06 -14.94 13.18
C VAL A 162 36.05 -14.85 12.05
N HIS A 163 36.34 -15.47 10.90
CA HIS A 163 35.42 -15.54 9.76
C HIS A 163 34.08 -16.19 10.17
N THR A 164 34.10 -17.40 10.73
CA THR A 164 32.88 -18.11 11.17
C THR A 164 32.11 -17.30 12.24
N TYR A 165 32.78 -16.71 13.24
CA TYR A 165 32.10 -15.86 14.21
C TYR A 165 31.42 -14.64 13.56
N MET A 166 32.06 -13.99 12.59
CA MET A 166 31.47 -12.86 11.87
C MET A 166 30.27 -13.29 11.02
N LEU A 167 30.32 -14.45 10.34
CA LEU A 167 29.15 -15.01 9.64
C LEU A 167 27.97 -15.20 10.61
N LEU A 168 28.20 -15.87 11.74
CA LEU A 168 27.16 -16.16 12.74
C LEU A 168 26.57 -14.90 13.38
N ILE A 169 27.40 -13.89 13.68
CA ILE A 169 26.95 -12.60 14.21
C ILE A 169 26.06 -11.88 13.19
N ILE A 170 26.45 -11.84 11.90
CA ILE A 170 25.65 -11.22 10.85
C ILE A 170 24.29 -11.93 10.71
N LEU A 171 24.27 -13.27 10.72
CA LEU A 171 23.01 -14.04 10.66
C LEU A 171 22.13 -13.81 11.90
N GLY A 172 22.71 -13.74 13.09
CA GLY A 172 21.98 -13.44 14.33
C GLY A 172 21.36 -12.03 14.34
N LEU A 173 22.10 -11.02 13.85
CA LEU A 173 21.61 -9.66 13.69
C LEU A 173 20.53 -9.56 12.61
N GLU A 174 20.69 -10.28 11.49
CA GLU A 174 19.70 -10.37 10.42
C GLU A 174 18.37 -10.95 10.95
N LEU A 175 18.45 -12.04 11.73
CA LEU A 175 17.30 -12.63 12.40
C LEU A 175 16.63 -11.67 13.39
N LEU A 176 17.42 -11.01 14.25
CA LEU A 176 16.95 -10.08 15.28
C LEU A 176 16.15 -8.90 14.70
N VAL A 177 16.50 -8.43 13.50
CA VAL A 177 15.78 -7.34 12.83
C VAL A 177 14.64 -7.87 11.94
N ALA A 178 14.86 -8.96 11.20
CA ALA A 178 13.88 -9.50 10.26
C ALA A 178 12.66 -10.12 10.95
N LEU A 179 12.85 -10.91 12.02
CA LEU A 179 11.73 -11.58 12.71
C LEU A 179 10.68 -10.61 13.26
N PRO A 180 11.03 -9.58 14.06
CA PRO A 180 10.04 -8.62 14.55
C PRO A 180 9.31 -7.90 13.41
N SER A 181 10.00 -7.59 12.30
CA SER A 181 9.39 -6.96 11.14
C SER A 181 8.33 -7.87 10.46
N LEU A 182 8.63 -9.17 10.31
CA LEU A 182 7.70 -10.16 9.76
C LEU A 182 6.54 -10.48 10.72
N ILE A 183 6.79 -10.51 12.03
CA ILE A 183 5.74 -10.70 13.05
C ILE A 183 4.79 -9.49 13.05
N TYR A 184 5.32 -8.26 13.09
CA TYR A 184 4.50 -7.04 13.04
C TYR A 184 3.72 -6.94 11.73
N TYR A 185 4.32 -7.31 10.60
CA TYR A 185 3.62 -7.45 9.30
C TYR A 185 2.45 -8.44 9.41
N THR A 186 2.70 -9.62 9.97
CA THR A 186 1.71 -10.69 10.08
C THR A 186 0.54 -10.26 10.96
N ILE A 187 0.81 -9.63 12.10
CA ILE A 187 -0.21 -9.06 12.99
C ILE A 187 -1.06 -8.02 12.23
N LYS A 188 -0.44 -7.10 11.49
CA LYS A 188 -1.17 -6.07 10.73
C LYS A 188 -2.05 -6.63 9.62
N VAL A 189 -1.59 -7.66 8.90
CA VAL A 189 -2.42 -8.31 7.88
C VAL A 189 -3.54 -9.17 8.50
N ILE A 190 -3.29 -9.86 9.62
CA ILE A 190 -4.34 -10.60 10.35
C ILE A 190 -5.39 -9.63 10.90
N GLN A 191 -4.98 -8.49 11.48
CA GLN A 191 -5.87 -7.43 11.95
C GLN A 191 -6.81 -6.98 10.82
N PHE A 192 -6.24 -6.55 9.69
CA PHE A 192 -7.00 -6.13 8.51
C PHE A 192 -7.96 -7.22 7.98
N ASN A 193 -7.48 -8.47 7.89
CA ASN A 193 -8.29 -9.61 7.45
C ASN A 193 -9.45 -9.94 8.41
N ARG A 194 -9.28 -9.69 9.72
CA ARG A 194 -10.30 -9.93 10.75
C ARG A 194 -11.32 -8.80 10.84
N GLU A 195 -10.87 -7.56 10.67
CA GLU A 195 -11.73 -6.36 10.69
C GLU A 195 -12.66 -6.28 9.46
N ARG A 196 -12.34 -7.02 8.37
CA ARG A 196 -13.12 -7.04 7.12
C ARG A 196 -13.47 -5.63 6.61
N ALA A 197 -12.51 -4.71 6.72
CA ALA A 197 -12.75 -3.29 6.50
C ALA A 197 -13.44 -3.05 5.14
N PRO A 198 -14.49 -2.21 5.08
CA PRO A 198 -15.05 -1.77 3.82
C PRO A 198 -14.02 -0.92 3.05
N PRO A 199 -14.11 -0.82 1.70
CA PRO A 199 -13.23 0.05 0.92
C PRO A 199 -13.19 1.49 1.47
N ASP A 200 -12.02 2.16 1.38
CA ASP A 200 -11.79 3.45 2.06
C ASP A 200 -12.88 4.50 1.73
N VAL A 201 -13.36 4.53 0.48
CA VAL A 201 -14.42 5.42 0.00
C VAL A 201 -15.74 5.22 0.76
N SER A 202 -16.21 3.98 0.87
CA SER A 202 -17.43 3.64 1.62
C SER A 202 -17.27 3.78 3.15
N GLN A 203 -16.06 4.02 3.63
CA GLN A 203 -15.78 4.28 5.04
C GLN A 203 -15.92 5.78 5.38
N GLU A 204 -15.67 6.66 4.40
CA GLU A 204 -15.90 8.11 4.46
C GLU A 204 -17.41 8.45 4.36
N GLU A 205 -18.23 7.59 3.75
CA GLU A 205 -19.69 7.71 3.65
C GLU A 205 -20.47 7.28 4.93
N HIS A 206 -19.90 7.40 6.12
CA HIS A 206 -20.57 6.97 7.36
C HIS A 206 -21.89 7.75 7.61
N PRO A 207 -23.03 7.08 7.85
CA PRO A 207 -24.37 7.67 7.75
C PRO A 207 -24.82 8.42 9.03
N HIS A 208 -23.92 9.18 9.65
CA HIS A 208 -24.22 9.99 10.85
C HIS A 208 -24.40 11.48 10.57
N ILE A 209 -24.61 11.84 9.29
CA ILE A 209 -25.36 13.03 8.91
C ILE A 209 -26.42 12.54 7.92
N PRO A 210 -27.72 12.66 8.21
CA PRO A 210 -28.74 12.45 7.19
C PRO A 210 -28.61 13.58 6.18
N SER A 211 -27.93 13.32 5.06
CA SER A 211 -27.93 14.19 3.88
C SER A 211 -29.26 14.09 3.13
N GLU A 212 -30.37 14.23 3.87
CA GLU A 212 -31.65 14.56 3.26
C GLU A 212 -31.57 16.02 2.79
N THR A 213 -32.01 16.24 1.55
CA THR A 213 -31.97 17.51 0.81
C THR A 213 -30.57 17.99 0.39
N GLY A 214 -30.41 18.15 -0.92
CA GLY A 214 -29.28 18.87 -1.51
C GLY A 214 -29.45 20.39 -1.38
N PHE A 215 -29.47 20.91 -0.14
CA PHE A 215 -29.31 22.34 0.09
C PHE A 215 -27.88 22.62 0.58
N ARG A 216 -27.00 22.89 -0.38
CA ARG A 216 -25.59 23.17 -0.13
C ARG A 216 -25.44 24.58 0.44
N GLU A 217 -25.20 24.65 1.75
CA GLU A 217 -24.94 25.88 2.51
C GLU A 217 -24.03 26.84 1.71
N GLY A 218 -24.48 28.09 1.52
CA GLY A 218 -23.93 29.01 0.51
C GLY A 218 -22.45 29.38 0.67
N SER A 219 -21.89 29.20 1.87
CA SER A 219 -20.50 29.53 2.22
C SER A 219 -19.46 28.89 1.29
N ASN A 220 -19.70 27.64 0.84
CA ASN A 220 -18.75 26.91 0.00
C ASN A 220 -18.88 27.23 -1.50
N LEU A 221 -19.90 28.00 -1.91
CA LEU A 221 -19.95 28.56 -3.27
C LEU A 221 -19.35 29.97 -3.27
N GLU A 222 -19.69 30.80 -2.27
CA GLU A 222 -19.12 32.14 -2.08
C GLU A 222 -17.57 32.08 -2.05
N GLU A 223 -16.99 31.23 -1.19
CA GLU A 223 -15.53 31.09 -1.04
C GLU A 223 -14.84 30.55 -2.32
N VAL A 224 -15.52 29.69 -3.07
CA VAL A 224 -14.99 29.14 -4.33
C VAL A 224 -15.11 30.15 -5.48
N VAL A 225 -16.18 30.94 -5.52
CA VAL A 225 -16.36 32.05 -6.48
C VAL A 225 -15.35 33.16 -6.20
N GLU A 226 -15.13 33.52 -4.93
CA GLU A 226 -14.13 34.51 -4.51
C GLU A 226 -12.72 34.06 -4.91
N LYS A 227 -12.32 32.81 -4.60
CA LYS A 227 -11.02 32.24 -5.03
C LYS A 227 -10.87 32.10 -6.55
N GLN A 228 -11.96 31.89 -7.29
CA GLN A 228 -11.93 31.87 -8.76
C GLN A 228 -11.82 33.29 -9.34
N ALA A 229 -12.47 34.29 -8.73
CA ALA A 229 -12.34 35.68 -9.12
C ALA A 229 -10.90 36.20 -8.92
N ASP A 230 -10.29 35.94 -7.76
CA ASP A 230 -8.90 36.27 -7.47
C ASP A 230 -7.93 35.69 -8.50
N LEU A 231 -8.11 34.41 -8.86
CA LEU A 231 -7.26 33.74 -9.84
C LEU A 231 -7.41 34.34 -11.24
N ILE A 232 -8.64 34.70 -11.64
CA ILE A 232 -8.92 35.37 -12.92
C ILE A 232 -8.27 36.77 -12.94
N GLU A 233 -8.38 37.54 -11.85
CA GLU A 233 -7.75 38.86 -11.76
C GLU A 233 -6.22 38.77 -11.79
N TYR A 234 -5.63 37.83 -11.04
CA TYR A 234 -4.19 37.55 -11.07
C TYR A 234 -3.70 37.19 -12.49
N LEU A 235 -4.37 36.26 -13.17
CA LEU A 235 -4.03 35.84 -14.54
C LEU A 235 -4.19 36.98 -15.55
N LYS A 236 -5.18 37.86 -15.36
CA LYS A 236 -5.41 39.06 -16.18
C LYS A 236 -4.29 40.08 -15.98
N GLN A 237 -3.93 40.41 -14.73
CA GLN A 237 -2.79 41.28 -14.43
C GLN A 237 -1.49 40.71 -15.03
N HIS A 238 -1.22 39.41 -14.82
CA HIS A 238 -0.02 38.75 -15.34
C HIS A 238 0.06 38.82 -16.87
N ASN A 239 -1.03 38.54 -17.58
CA ASN A 239 -1.08 38.70 -19.04
C ASN A 239 -0.85 40.14 -19.49
N THR A 240 -1.47 41.15 -18.86
CA THR A 240 -1.23 42.55 -19.24
C THR A 240 0.22 42.98 -19.02
N LEU A 241 0.86 42.49 -17.97
CA LEU A 241 2.27 42.75 -17.67
C LEU A 241 3.20 42.03 -18.66
N LEU A 242 2.87 40.79 -19.03
CA LEU A 242 3.60 40.04 -20.05
C LEU A 242 3.46 40.68 -21.44
N SER A 243 2.25 41.11 -21.84
CA SER A 243 2.01 41.85 -23.08
C SER A 243 2.77 43.18 -23.12
N ARG A 244 2.82 43.93 -22.00
CA ARG A 244 3.63 45.15 -21.90
C ARG A 244 5.13 44.86 -22.06
N ARG A 245 5.64 43.77 -21.46
CA ARG A 245 7.04 43.35 -21.64
C ARG A 245 7.34 42.94 -23.08
N LEU A 246 6.44 42.20 -23.74
CA LEU A 246 6.59 41.82 -25.15
C LEU A 246 6.61 43.05 -26.07
N LEU A 247 5.69 44.00 -25.88
CA LEU A 247 5.68 45.25 -26.65
C LEU A 247 6.98 46.05 -26.44
N ASN A 248 7.48 46.13 -25.21
CA ASN A 248 8.74 46.81 -24.87
C ASN A 248 10.02 46.03 -25.25
N LEU A 249 9.88 44.85 -25.86
CA LEU A 249 10.97 44.06 -26.46
C LEU A 249 10.85 43.96 -27.99
N THR A 250 9.75 44.46 -28.56
CA THR A 250 9.45 44.44 -30.01
C THR A 250 9.48 45.88 -30.60
N ALA A 251 9.71 46.88 -29.76
CA ALA A 251 9.99 48.27 -30.10
C ALA A 251 11.47 48.60 -29.86
#